data_AF-A0AAD6DIJ1-F1
#
_entry.id   AF-A0AAD6DIJ1-F1
#
_cell.length_a   1.000
_cell.length_b   1.000
_cell.length_c   1.000
_cell.angle_alpha   90.00
_cell.angle_beta   90.00
_cell.angle_gamma   90.00
#
_symmetry.space_group_name_H-M   'P 1'
#
loop_
_entity.id
_entity.type
_entity.pdbx_description
1 polymer ?
#
loop_
_entity_poly.entity_id
_entity_poly.type
_entity_poly.pdbx_seq_one_letter_code
_entity_poly.pdbx_strand_id
1 'polypeptide(L)'
;MYTPNHIPCSDTPDITAPIEEKKGKWKSWARRETQLRTLLGLYVLDGQIAYFSNGAPSVSHVTNSLALPSKESVFNAKTAEQWIVEMRHHREPLGTFREVFISLFDSTSFQAIRFTSHFSVHVALEGLQALVFEGCVAAGAALGIPSRTQTSQALLRLFDYHLEKHPLSFESIELLLRWHTICLNLAIYSGHLCRQLCTHHGVDQHLFPKLSTTPILIDIHRWVYSSDARRALLHAFHIHELVERLPMGRAHATHIPCSVFAAATVYGAFCTASRVHMLLPDSINWKYVWDETLEPPSPQVHAAFESWSFILGLPSRSGKLSRNLRYSLCLLQGIIQKISSQWGVAQEMSAIVLAWTSRLS
;
A
#
# COMPACT_ATOMS: atom_id res chain seq x y z
N MET A 1 29.22 -5.19 -6.29
CA MET A 1 28.25 -4.12 -5.99
C MET A 1 28.85 -3.23 -4.94
N TYR A 2 29.06 -1.95 -5.23
CA TYR A 2 29.53 -0.97 -4.24
C TYR A 2 28.42 -0.78 -3.19
N THR A 3 28.62 -1.27 -1.98
CA THR A 3 27.83 -0.85 -0.83
C THR A 3 28.15 0.62 -0.57
N PRO A 4 27.16 1.54 -0.64
CA PRO A 4 27.39 2.91 -0.22
C PRO A 4 27.76 2.88 1.26
N ASN A 5 29.02 3.16 1.61
CA ASN A 5 29.43 3.32 3.00
C ASN A 5 28.62 4.49 3.59
N HIS A 6 27.71 4.15 4.50
CA HIS A 6 26.92 5.11 5.25
C HIS A 6 27.89 6.04 6.00
N ILE A 7 27.63 7.34 5.96
CA ILE A 7 28.34 8.31 6.80
C ILE A 7 27.65 8.22 8.15
N PRO A 8 28.27 7.64 9.21
CA PRO A 8 27.67 7.71 10.53
C PRO A 8 27.52 9.17 10.96
N CYS A 9 26.52 9.46 11.81
CA CYS A 9 26.32 10.80 12.40
C CYS A 9 27.61 11.43 12.99
N SER A 10 28.60 10.60 13.36
CA SER A 10 29.94 11.01 13.82
C SER A 10 30.80 11.77 12.81
N ASP A 11 30.50 11.71 11.51
CA ASP A 11 31.21 12.45 10.46
C ASP A 11 30.61 13.85 10.21
N THR A 12 29.48 14.17 10.87
CA THR A 12 28.86 15.50 10.80
C THR A 12 29.80 16.53 11.45
N PRO A 13 30.23 17.58 10.75
CA PRO A 13 31.13 18.59 11.31
C PRO A 13 30.46 19.39 12.43
N ASP A 14 31.27 20.01 13.28
CA ASP A 14 30.74 20.97 14.25
C ASP A 14 30.10 22.18 13.53
N ILE A 15 29.07 22.77 14.12
CA ILE A 15 28.43 23.99 13.64
C ILE A 15 29.43 25.16 13.56
N THR A 16 30.44 25.14 14.45
CA THR A 16 31.57 26.08 14.53
C THR A 16 32.67 25.81 13.53
N ALA A 17 32.63 24.68 12.80
CA ALA A 17 33.65 24.33 11.81
C ALA A 17 33.68 25.35 10.65
N PRO A 18 34.82 25.48 9.93
CA PRO A 18 34.93 26.37 8.78
C PRO A 18 33.84 26.11 7.74
N ILE A 19 33.34 27.18 7.12
CA ILE A 19 32.24 27.12 6.14
C ILE A 19 32.56 26.15 4.98
N GLU A 20 33.80 26.16 4.50
CA GLU A 20 34.23 25.29 3.40
C GLU A 20 34.23 23.80 3.81
N GLU A 21 34.58 23.48 5.05
CA GLU A 21 34.49 22.11 5.56
C GLU A 21 33.02 21.65 5.62
N LYS A 22 32.15 22.49 6.21
CA LYS A 22 30.71 22.20 6.32
C LYS A 22 30.09 21.95 4.95
N LYS A 23 30.36 22.84 3.98
CA LYS A 23 29.87 22.70 2.61
C LYS A 23 30.43 21.46 1.91
N GLY A 24 31.72 21.15 2.09
CA GLY A 24 32.36 19.97 1.52
C GLY A 24 31.70 18.68 1.99
N LYS A 25 31.54 18.53 3.32
CA LYS A 25 30.89 17.36 3.92
C LYS A 25 29.41 17.25 3.56
N TRP A 26 28.67 18.36 3.62
CA TRP A 26 27.26 18.38 3.22
C TRP A 26 27.06 17.95 1.76
N LYS A 27 27.86 18.48 0.82
CA LYS A 27 27.79 18.08 -0.60
C LYS A 27 28.14 16.60 -0.81
N SER A 28 29.14 16.09 -0.10
CA SER A 28 29.52 14.67 -0.18
C SER A 28 28.40 13.76 0.32
N TRP A 29 27.81 14.08 1.48
CA TRP A 29 26.65 13.39 2.02
C TRP A 29 25.45 13.45 1.07
N ALA A 30 25.10 14.66 0.59
CA ALA A 30 23.93 14.87 -0.28
C ALA A 30 24.02 14.05 -1.57
N ARG A 31 25.22 13.91 -2.16
CA ARG A 31 25.45 13.05 -3.33
C ARG A 31 25.13 11.59 -3.03
N ARG A 32 25.60 11.05 -1.90
CA ARG A 32 25.37 9.65 -1.50
C ARG A 32 23.91 9.39 -1.16
N GLU A 33 23.30 10.28 -0.39
CA GLU A 33 21.88 10.20 -0.03
C GLU A 33 20.99 10.27 -1.29
N THR A 34 21.32 11.14 -2.25
CA THR A 34 20.61 11.20 -3.54
C THR A 34 20.75 9.91 -4.32
N GLN A 35 21.95 9.31 -4.37
CA GLN A 35 22.17 8.02 -5.02
C GLN A 35 21.36 6.91 -4.36
N LEU A 36 21.38 6.84 -3.02
CA LEU A 36 20.59 5.88 -2.25
C LEU A 36 19.09 6.01 -2.55
N ARG A 37 18.55 7.23 -2.45
CA ARG A 37 17.13 7.49 -2.74
C ARG A 37 16.75 7.18 -4.19
N THR A 38 17.66 7.42 -5.13
CA THR A 38 17.46 7.08 -6.54
C THR A 38 17.35 5.57 -6.72
N LEU A 39 18.25 4.79 -6.11
CA LEU A 39 18.20 3.32 -6.15
C LEU A 39 16.91 2.77 -5.53
N LEU A 40 16.51 3.33 -4.37
CA LEU A 40 15.26 2.97 -3.71
C LEU A 40 14.02 3.38 -4.53
N GLY A 41 14.08 4.50 -5.25
CA GLY A 41 13.01 4.93 -6.15
C GLY A 41 12.86 3.99 -7.35
N LEU A 42 13.97 3.56 -7.95
CA LEU A 42 13.97 2.55 -9.01
C LEU A 42 13.40 1.22 -8.52
N TYR A 43 13.72 0.84 -7.29
CA TYR A 43 13.19 -0.34 -6.63
C TYR A 43 11.66 -0.27 -6.46
N VAL A 44 11.13 0.89 -6.04
CA VAL A 44 9.68 1.12 -5.95
C VAL A 44 9.01 0.98 -7.32
N LEU A 45 9.61 1.56 -8.35
CA LEU A 45 9.09 1.49 -9.72
C LEU A 45 9.13 0.05 -10.27
N ASP A 46 10.17 -0.71 -9.98
CA ASP A 46 10.28 -2.12 -10.37
C ASP A 46 9.11 -2.95 -9.81
N GLY A 47 8.78 -2.79 -8.52
CA GLY A 47 7.64 -3.46 -7.90
C GLY A 47 6.29 -3.06 -8.53
N GLN A 48 6.11 -1.77 -8.82
CA GLN A 48 4.89 -1.26 -9.44
C GLN A 48 4.74 -1.73 -10.89
N ILE A 49 5.81 -1.71 -11.69
CA ILE A 49 5.80 -2.20 -13.07
C ILE A 49 5.56 -3.70 -13.11
N ALA A 50 6.18 -4.47 -12.22
CA ALA A 50 5.96 -5.91 -12.10
C ALA A 50 4.49 -6.23 -11.79
N TYR A 51 3.90 -5.50 -10.85
CA TYR A 51 2.48 -5.63 -10.49
C TYR A 51 1.55 -5.43 -11.69
N PHE A 52 1.77 -4.40 -12.51
CA PHE A 52 0.97 -4.14 -13.71
C PHE A 52 1.22 -5.16 -14.81
N SER A 53 2.48 -5.50 -15.04
CA SER A 53 2.86 -6.46 -16.06
C SER A 53 2.46 -7.89 -15.69
N ASN A 54 1.90 -8.08 -14.48
CA ASN A 54 1.56 -9.37 -13.91
C ASN A 54 2.77 -10.33 -13.95
N GLY A 55 3.95 -9.76 -13.72
CA GLY A 55 5.26 -10.41 -13.78
C GLY A 55 6.01 -10.31 -12.46
N ALA A 56 7.16 -10.98 -12.37
CA ALA A 56 8.02 -10.87 -11.20
C ALA A 56 8.83 -9.57 -11.22
N PRO A 57 9.12 -8.96 -10.04
CA PRO A 57 10.07 -7.86 -9.95
C PRO A 57 11.45 -8.31 -10.44
N SER A 58 12.23 -7.36 -10.97
CA SER A 58 13.58 -7.62 -11.49
C SER A 58 14.58 -7.93 -10.39
N VAL A 59 14.30 -7.48 -9.16
CA VAL A 59 15.13 -7.73 -7.97
C VAL A 59 14.30 -8.39 -6.87
N SER A 60 14.94 -9.13 -5.96
CA SER A 60 14.23 -9.62 -4.78
C SER A 60 14.10 -8.51 -3.76
N HIS A 61 12.86 -8.07 -3.57
CA HIS A 61 12.53 -6.93 -2.74
C HIS A 61 12.94 -7.14 -1.26
N VAL A 62 12.62 -8.31 -0.71
CA VAL A 62 12.90 -8.61 0.70
C VAL A 62 14.37 -8.84 1.05
N THR A 63 15.22 -9.09 0.06
CA THR A 63 16.68 -9.24 0.25
C THR A 63 17.46 -7.93 0.13
N ASN A 64 16.77 -6.80 0.02
CA ASN A 64 17.36 -5.50 -0.21
C ASN A 64 18.36 -5.10 0.89
N SER A 65 19.65 -5.09 0.55
CA SER A 65 20.74 -4.71 1.47
C SER A 65 21.02 -3.21 1.51
N LEU A 66 20.20 -2.39 0.86
CA LEU A 66 20.33 -0.93 0.92
C LEU A 66 19.98 -0.43 2.32
N ALA A 67 20.71 0.59 2.75
CA ALA A 67 20.46 1.28 4.01
C ALA A 67 19.13 2.05 3.98
N LEU A 68 18.61 2.32 5.17
CA LEU A 68 17.48 3.24 5.33
C LEU A 68 17.91 4.67 4.99
N PRO A 69 17.16 5.39 4.14
CA PRO A 69 17.44 6.79 3.85
C PRO A 69 17.21 7.67 5.09
N SER A 70 17.84 8.83 5.10
CA SER A 70 17.68 9.82 6.18
C SER A 70 16.26 10.39 6.24
N LYS A 71 15.91 11.13 7.28
CA LYS A 71 14.62 11.84 7.35
C LYS A 71 14.49 12.90 6.24
N GLU A 72 13.26 13.18 5.79
CA GLU A 72 13.01 14.21 4.76
C GLU A 72 13.52 15.59 5.17
N SER A 73 13.49 15.96 6.45
CA SER A 73 13.99 17.27 6.91
C SER A 73 15.49 17.43 6.72
N VAL A 74 16.26 16.35 6.92
CA VAL A 74 17.71 16.31 6.67
C VAL A 74 17.99 16.43 5.16
N PHE A 75 17.25 15.67 4.34
CA PHE A 75 17.40 15.68 2.88
C PHE A 75 17.00 17.02 2.24
N ASN A 76 15.94 17.64 2.75
CA ASN A 76 15.43 18.92 2.25
C ASN A 76 16.14 20.14 2.85
N ALA A 77 17.19 19.94 3.66
CA ALA A 77 17.97 21.03 4.21
C ALA A 77 18.57 21.88 3.07
N LYS A 78 18.39 23.20 3.13
CA LYS A 78 18.81 24.13 2.07
C LYS A 78 20.24 24.65 2.25
N THR A 79 20.81 24.47 3.44
CA THR A 79 22.16 24.92 3.80
C THR A 79 22.89 23.84 4.59
N ALA A 80 24.22 23.92 4.61
CA ALA A 80 25.06 23.00 5.38
C ALA A 80 24.77 23.12 6.89
N GLU A 81 24.51 24.33 7.38
CA GLU A 81 24.15 24.59 8.78
C GLU A 81 22.81 23.93 9.14
N GLN A 82 21.78 24.09 8.30
CA GLN A 82 20.50 23.45 8.51
C GLN A 82 20.64 21.92 8.52
N TRP A 83 21.43 21.38 7.58
CA TRP A 83 21.73 19.95 7.53
C TRP A 83 22.39 19.45 8.81
N ILE A 84 23.40 20.16 9.34
CA ILE A 84 24.08 19.79 10.60
C ILE A 84 23.09 19.79 11.78
N VAL A 85 22.24 20.80 11.88
CA VAL A 85 21.22 20.89 12.94
C VAL A 85 20.26 19.70 12.85
N GLU A 86 19.71 19.43 11.67
CA GLU A 86 18.79 18.31 11.44
C GLU A 86 19.45 16.94 11.71
N MET A 87 20.71 16.77 11.30
CA MET A 87 21.50 15.55 11.59
C MET A 87 21.71 15.33 13.08
N ARG A 88 21.93 16.39 13.88
CA ARG A 88 22.12 16.29 15.33
C ARG A 88 20.84 15.89 16.07
N HIS A 89 19.69 16.34 15.58
CA HIS A 89 18.40 15.91 16.11
C HIS A 89 18.02 14.48 15.69
N HIS A 90 18.83 13.86 14.82
CA HIS A 90 18.61 12.53 14.31
C HIS A 90 19.51 11.51 15.01
N ARG A 91 18.91 10.53 15.68
CA ARG A 91 19.58 9.25 15.93
C ARG A 91 19.30 8.38 14.70
N GLU A 92 20.33 8.10 13.91
CA GLU A 92 20.17 7.30 12.68
C GLU A 92 19.54 5.94 13.02
N PRO A 93 18.51 5.51 12.26
CA PRO A 93 18.12 4.11 12.28
C PRO A 93 19.27 3.31 11.65
N LEU A 94 20.00 2.59 12.48
CA LEU A 94 20.98 1.62 11.99
C LEU A 94 20.22 0.47 11.34
N GLY A 95 20.46 0.26 10.05
CA GLY A 95 20.09 -0.98 9.40
C GLY A 95 19.78 -0.89 7.91
N THR A 96 19.47 -2.05 7.36
CA THR A 96 19.12 -2.27 5.95
C THR A 96 17.64 -2.64 5.82
N PHE A 97 17.09 -2.48 4.62
CA PHE A 97 15.72 -2.96 4.35
C PHE A 97 15.56 -4.47 4.61
N ARG A 98 16.61 -5.27 4.40
CA ARG A 98 16.60 -6.69 4.76
C ARG A 98 16.33 -6.91 6.25
N GLU A 99 17.01 -6.18 7.13
CA GLU A 99 16.82 -6.29 8.58
C GLU A 99 15.43 -5.81 8.99
N VAL A 100 14.95 -4.74 8.36
CA VAL A 100 13.58 -4.25 8.50
C VAL A 100 12.57 -5.35 8.17
N PHE A 101 12.74 -6.05 7.04
CA PHE A 101 11.83 -7.14 6.67
C PHE A 101 11.92 -8.31 7.66
N ILE A 102 13.12 -8.76 8.04
CA ILE A 102 13.27 -9.80 9.07
C ILE A 102 12.49 -9.43 10.33
N SER A 103 12.61 -8.17 10.76
CA SER A 103 11.95 -7.67 11.94
C SER A 103 10.43 -7.49 11.77
N LEU A 104 9.96 -7.08 10.58
CA LEU A 104 8.53 -7.02 10.25
C LEU A 104 7.85 -8.38 10.36
N PHE A 105 8.58 -9.48 10.17
CA PHE A 105 8.06 -10.85 10.30
C PHE A 105 8.29 -11.47 11.68
N ASP A 106 9.08 -10.86 12.54
CA ASP A 106 9.33 -11.26 13.92
C ASP A 106 8.66 -10.31 14.91
N SER A 107 7.68 -10.81 15.66
CA SER A 107 6.88 -10.01 16.61
C SER A 107 7.71 -9.39 17.74
N THR A 108 8.89 -9.93 18.04
CA THR A 108 9.72 -9.50 19.18
C THR A 108 10.68 -8.37 18.84
N SER A 109 11.17 -8.30 17.58
CA SER A 109 12.23 -7.38 17.19
C SER A 109 11.72 -6.07 16.57
N PHE A 110 10.49 -6.02 16.04
CA PHE A 110 9.99 -4.86 15.27
C PHE A 110 10.05 -3.54 16.03
N GLN A 111 9.89 -3.58 17.36
CA GLN A 111 9.95 -2.37 18.20
C GLN A 111 11.31 -1.64 18.13
N ALA A 112 12.38 -2.32 17.73
CA ALA A 112 13.72 -1.75 17.62
C ALA A 112 13.91 -0.94 16.32
N ILE A 113 13.18 -1.27 15.25
CA ILE A 113 13.36 -0.64 13.93
C ILE A 113 12.28 0.42 13.73
N ARG A 114 12.64 1.68 13.91
CA ARG A 114 11.76 2.82 13.62
C ARG A 114 12.11 3.40 12.26
N PHE A 115 11.16 3.37 11.33
CA PHE A 115 11.28 4.22 10.14
C PHE A 115 11.26 5.68 10.55
N THR A 116 12.22 6.44 10.04
CA THR A 116 12.33 7.86 10.30
C THR A 116 11.91 8.73 9.12
N SER A 117 11.68 8.11 7.96
CA SER A 117 11.29 8.73 6.70
C SER A 117 10.03 8.05 6.14
N HIS A 118 9.12 8.86 5.61
CA HIS A 118 7.93 8.40 4.86
C HIS A 118 8.34 7.57 3.64
N PHE A 119 9.44 7.96 3.00
CA PHE A 119 9.99 7.23 1.87
C PHE A 119 10.44 5.81 2.26
N SER A 120 11.00 5.62 3.47
CA SER A 120 11.34 4.28 3.96
C SER A 120 10.11 3.40 4.15
N VAL A 121 9.02 3.96 4.68
CA VAL A 121 7.74 3.25 4.80
C VAL A 121 7.21 2.86 3.42
N HIS A 122 7.31 3.76 2.44
CA HIS A 122 6.91 3.49 1.06
C HIS A 122 7.69 2.31 0.46
N VAL A 123 9.02 2.28 0.59
CA VAL A 123 9.85 1.17 0.10
C VAL A 123 9.49 -0.15 0.80
N ALA A 124 9.23 -0.13 2.11
CA ALA A 124 8.82 -1.31 2.86
C ALA A 124 7.45 -1.83 2.38
N LEU A 125 6.49 -0.93 2.09
CA LEU A 125 5.20 -1.29 1.51
C LEU A 125 5.36 -1.95 0.14
N GLU A 126 6.27 -1.48 -0.72
CA GLU A 126 6.52 -2.12 -2.01
C GLU A 126 7.09 -3.53 -1.87
N GLY A 127 7.98 -3.78 -0.90
CA GLY A 127 8.44 -5.14 -0.65
C GLY A 127 7.36 -6.06 -0.10
N LEU A 128 6.45 -5.56 0.74
CA LEU A 128 5.28 -6.33 1.17
C LEU A 128 4.32 -6.59 0.00
N GLN A 129 4.12 -5.63 -0.91
CA GLN A 129 3.33 -5.84 -2.13
C GLN A 129 3.93 -6.94 -3.03
N ALA A 130 5.25 -6.97 -3.17
CA ALA A 130 5.94 -8.03 -3.92
C ALA A 130 5.67 -9.41 -3.30
N LEU A 131 5.78 -9.54 -1.96
CA LEU A 131 5.46 -10.79 -1.26
C LEU A 131 3.99 -11.23 -1.44
N VAL A 132 3.05 -10.28 -1.36
CA VAL A 132 1.63 -10.56 -1.63
C VAL A 132 1.45 -11.11 -3.05
N PHE A 133 2.10 -10.48 -4.03
CA PHE A 133 2.01 -10.90 -5.42
C PHE A 133 2.64 -12.29 -5.64
N GLU A 134 3.85 -12.53 -5.13
CA GLU A 134 4.52 -13.84 -5.19
C GLU A 134 3.67 -14.95 -4.56
N GLY A 135 3.06 -14.68 -3.39
CA GLY A 135 2.14 -15.60 -2.73
C GLY A 135 0.90 -15.92 -3.57
N CYS A 136 0.33 -14.92 -4.25
CA CYS A 136 -0.78 -15.11 -5.18
C CYS A 136 -0.38 -15.98 -6.38
N VAL A 137 0.78 -15.72 -7.00
CA VAL A 137 1.27 -16.48 -8.17
C VAL A 137 1.61 -17.92 -7.79
N ALA A 138 2.21 -18.13 -6.62
CA ALA A 138 2.58 -19.45 -6.11
C ALA A 138 1.40 -20.25 -5.52
N ALA A 139 0.17 -19.71 -5.56
CA ALA A 139 -1.01 -20.27 -4.88
C ALA A 139 -0.73 -20.63 -3.39
N GLY A 140 0.14 -19.85 -2.74
CA GLY A 140 0.53 -20.05 -1.33
C GLY A 140 1.49 -21.21 -1.04
N ALA A 141 2.03 -21.92 -2.05
CA ALA A 141 2.79 -23.15 -1.85
C ALA A 141 4.22 -23.12 -2.46
N ALA A 142 5.02 -22.10 -2.13
CA ALA A 142 6.44 -22.08 -2.51
C ALA A 142 7.36 -21.87 -1.30
N LEU A 143 8.52 -22.53 -1.34
CA LEU A 143 9.55 -22.43 -0.30
C LEU A 143 10.03 -20.98 -0.17
N GLY A 144 10.01 -20.45 1.05
CA GLY A 144 10.51 -19.11 1.37
C GLY A 144 9.49 -17.98 1.23
N ILE A 145 8.27 -18.25 0.73
CA ILE A 145 7.19 -17.25 0.70
C ILE A 145 6.47 -17.26 2.06
N PRO A 146 6.35 -16.11 2.76
CA PRO A 146 5.59 -16.03 3.99
C PRO A 146 4.12 -16.37 3.78
N SER A 147 3.51 -17.03 4.76
CA SER A 147 2.08 -17.30 4.76
C SER A 147 1.25 -16.01 4.77
N ARG A 148 0.01 -16.10 4.32
CA ARG A 148 -0.95 -14.98 4.35
C ARG A 148 -1.06 -14.35 5.75
N THR A 149 -1.11 -15.17 6.80
CA THR A 149 -1.19 -14.73 8.19
C THR A 149 0.07 -13.97 8.62
N GLN A 150 1.26 -14.45 8.23
CA GLN A 150 2.51 -13.75 8.52
C GLN A 150 2.56 -12.40 7.80
N THR A 151 2.15 -12.35 6.53
CA THR A 151 2.12 -11.11 5.74
C THR A 151 1.09 -10.11 6.27
N SER A 152 -0.10 -10.57 6.68
CA SER A 152 -1.10 -9.69 7.29
C SER A 152 -0.63 -9.12 8.62
N GLN A 153 0.04 -9.92 9.46
CA GLN A 153 0.64 -9.45 10.71
C GLN A 153 1.76 -8.43 10.47
N ALA A 154 2.60 -8.63 9.46
CA ALA A 154 3.62 -7.65 9.07
C ALA A 154 2.99 -6.31 8.62
N LEU A 155 1.91 -6.37 7.82
CA LEU A 155 1.16 -5.18 7.40
C LEU A 155 0.51 -4.46 8.59
N LEU A 156 -0.10 -5.19 9.53
CA LEU A 156 -0.68 -4.61 10.75
C LEU A 156 0.39 -3.95 11.62
N ARG A 157 1.54 -4.58 11.82
CA ARG A 157 2.69 -3.97 12.53
C ARG A 157 3.11 -2.67 11.86
N LEU A 158 3.23 -2.65 10.54
CA LEU A 158 3.58 -1.41 9.84
C LEU A 158 2.52 -0.31 10.05
N PHE A 159 1.23 -0.69 10.04
CA PHE A 159 0.12 0.23 10.27
C PHE A 159 0.13 0.85 11.67
N ASP A 160 0.18 0.03 12.72
CA ASP A 160 0.09 0.47 14.12
C ASP A 160 1.24 1.39 14.54
N TYR A 161 2.43 1.18 13.97
CA TYR A 161 3.62 1.93 14.34
C TYR A 161 3.85 3.17 13.47
N HIS A 162 3.47 3.14 12.18
CA HIS A 162 3.86 4.18 11.24
C HIS A 162 2.70 4.87 10.52
N LEU A 163 1.48 4.32 10.51
CA LEU A 163 0.36 4.88 9.73
C LEU A 163 -0.80 5.37 10.60
N GLU A 164 -1.15 4.66 11.68
CA GLU A 164 -2.32 4.98 12.51
C GLU A 164 -2.17 6.30 13.29
N LYS A 165 -0.97 6.59 13.79
CA LYS A 165 -0.73 7.65 14.79
C LYS A 165 -0.40 9.03 14.23
N HIS A 166 -0.29 9.16 12.91
CA HIS A 166 0.14 10.41 12.29
C HIS A 166 -1.07 11.27 11.91
N PRO A 167 -1.01 12.61 12.11
CA PRO A 167 -2.02 13.49 11.55
C PRO A 167 -2.07 13.28 10.03
N LEU A 168 -3.28 13.41 9.46
CA LEU A 168 -3.52 13.22 8.02
C LEU A 168 -2.84 14.34 7.22
N SER A 169 -1.54 14.21 6.99
CA SER A 169 -0.83 14.95 5.94
C SER A 169 -1.09 14.29 4.59
N PHE A 170 -0.77 15.01 3.52
CA PHE A 170 -0.86 14.49 2.17
C PHE A 170 -0.03 13.21 2.01
N GLU A 171 1.21 13.20 2.50
CA GLU A 171 2.13 12.08 2.43
C GLU A 171 1.61 10.86 3.21
N SER A 172 1.01 11.08 4.39
CA SER A 172 0.36 10.03 5.17
C SER A 172 -0.82 9.40 4.43
N ILE A 173 -1.62 10.21 3.71
CA ILE A 173 -2.73 9.70 2.89
C ILE A 173 -2.19 8.81 1.76
N GLU A 174 -1.11 9.21 1.08
CA GLU A 174 -0.51 8.40 0.01
C GLU A 174 -0.02 7.03 0.51
N LEU A 175 0.60 6.99 1.69
CA LEU A 175 1.05 5.74 2.31
C LEU A 175 -0.13 4.88 2.76
N LEU A 176 -1.16 5.48 3.37
CA LEU A 176 -2.39 4.78 3.74
C LEU A 176 -3.08 4.17 2.51
N LEU A 177 -3.21 4.93 1.43
CA LEU A 177 -3.75 4.41 0.16
C LEU A 177 -2.97 3.20 -0.32
N ARG A 178 -1.64 3.25 -0.28
CA ARG A 178 -0.80 2.12 -0.67
C ARG A 178 -1.03 0.92 0.25
N TRP A 179 -1.04 1.13 1.56
CA TRP A 179 -1.30 0.08 2.55
C TRP A 179 -2.66 -0.60 2.34
N HIS A 180 -3.76 0.17 2.20
CA HIS A 180 -5.09 -0.41 1.96
C HIS A 180 -5.14 -1.16 0.62
N THR A 181 -4.42 -0.70 -0.40
CA THR A 181 -4.35 -1.40 -1.69
C THR A 181 -3.64 -2.74 -1.57
N ILE A 182 -2.56 -2.81 -0.78
CA ILE A 182 -1.83 -4.07 -0.54
C ILE A 182 -2.71 -5.04 0.25
N CYS A 183 -3.38 -4.57 1.30
CA CYS A 183 -4.33 -5.40 2.06
C CYS A 183 -5.51 -5.87 1.19
N LEU A 184 -6.05 -5.02 0.31
CA LEU A 184 -7.06 -5.41 -0.67
C LEU A 184 -6.52 -6.54 -1.55
N ASN A 185 -5.32 -6.40 -2.10
CA ASN A 185 -4.66 -7.41 -2.92
C ASN A 185 -4.34 -8.72 -2.17
N LEU A 186 -4.12 -8.65 -0.87
CA LEU A 186 -3.95 -9.82 0.00
C LEU A 186 -5.28 -10.58 0.21
N ALA A 187 -6.42 -9.89 0.18
CA ALA A 187 -7.74 -10.52 0.26
C ALA A 187 -8.18 -11.07 -1.11
N ILE A 188 -7.93 -10.30 -2.16
CA ILE A 188 -8.12 -10.70 -3.54
C ILE A 188 -7.17 -9.92 -4.45
N TYR A 189 -6.35 -10.61 -5.25
CA TYR A 189 -5.54 -9.91 -6.25
C TYR A 189 -6.46 -9.20 -7.26
N SER A 190 -6.46 -7.86 -7.23
CA SER A 190 -7.43 -7.07 -7.99
C SER A 190 -7.31 -7.25 -9.51
N GLY A 191 -6.13 -7.58 -10.03
CA GLY A 191 -5.95 -7.94 -11.44
C GLY A 191 -6.68 -9.23 -11.84
N HIS A 192 -6.78 -10.22 -10.93
CA HIS A 192 -7.56 -11.44 -11.17
C HIS A 192 -9.06 -11.11 -11.20
N LEU A 193 -9.53 -10.32 -10.24
CA LEU A 193 -10.94 -9.92 -10.18
C LEU A 193 -11.34 -9.06 -11.39
N CYS A 194 -10.48 -8.12 -11.80
CA CYS A 194 -10.65 -7.30 -13.00
C CYS A 194 -10.83 -8.17 -14.24
N ARG A 195 -9.95 -9.15 -14.48
CA ARG A 195 -10.08 -10.06 -15.63
C ARG A 195 -11.39 -10.82 -15.64
N GLN A 196 -11.84 -11.30 -14.47
CA GLN A 196 -13.10 -12.02 -14.36
C GLN A 196 -14.29 -11.10 -14.63
N LEU A 197 -14.27 -9.86 -14.14
CA LEU A 197 -15.29 -8.87 -14.46
C LEU A 197 -15.31 -8.50 -15.93
N CYS A 198 -14.13 -8.25 -16.52
CA CYS A 198 -14.01 -7.97 -17.94
C CYS A 198 -14.53 -9.13 -18.78
N THR A 199 -14.22 -10.38 -18.42
CA THR A 199 -14.75 -11.56 -19.11
C THR A 199 -16.27 -11.67 -18.97
N HIS A 200 -16.81 -11.48 -17.76
CA HIS A 200 -18.24 -11.53 -17.49
C HIS A 200 -19.02 -10.48 -18.28
N HIS A 201 -18.49 -9.25 -18.35
CA HIS A 201 -19.13 -8.16 -19.06
C HIS A 201 -18.84 -8.18 -20.56
N GLY A 202 -17.78 -8.82 -21.04
CA GLY A 202 -17.31 -8.77 -22.43
C GLY A 202 -16.48 -7.52 -22.76
N VAL A 203 -15.63 -7.08 -21.82
CA VAL A 203 -14.74 -5.92 -21.95
C VAL A 203 -13.34 -6.41 -22.28
N ASP A 204 -12.76 -5.91 -23.37
CA ASP A 204 -11.35 -6.18 -23.68
C ASP A 204 -10.44 -5.37 -22.76
N GLN A 205 -9.39 -6.01 -22.22
CA GLN A 205 -8.39 -5.37 -21.38
C GLN A 205 -7.00 -5.94 -21.64
N HIS A 206 -6.01 -5.06 -21.60
CA HIS A 206 -4.58 -5.32 -21.78
C HIS A 206 -3.77 -5.00 -20.52
N LEU A 207 -4.35 -4.27 -19.55
CA LEU A 207 -3.74 -3.92 -18.27
C LEU A 207 -3.12 -5.12 -17.55
N PHE A 208 -3.86 -6.21 -17.42
CA PHE A 208 -3.42 -7.40 -16.71
C PHE A 208 -3.34 -8.58 -17.67
N PRO A 209 -2.16 -8.84 -18.28
CA PRO A 209 -1.99 -9.97 -19.19
C PRO A 209 -2.28 -11.29 -18.47
N LYS A 210 -2.65 -12.32 -19.25
CA LYS A 210 -2.87 -13.67 -18.69
C LYS A 210 -1.57 -14.17 -18.07
N LEU A 211 -1.63 -14.65 -16.82
CA LEU A 211 -0.53 -15.44 -16.26
C LEU A 211 -0.39 -16.73 -17.08
N SER A 212 0.84 -17.22 -17.19
CA SER A 212 1.14 -18.53 -17.76
C SER A 212 0.59 -19.69 -16.92
N THR A 213 0.15 -19.43 -15.68
CA THR A 213 -0.47 -20.40 -14.79
C THR A 213 -1.97 -20.57 -15.05
N THR A 214 -2.50 -21.73 -14.69
CA THR A 214 -3.91 -22.10 -14.85
C THR A 214 -4.81 -21.01 -14.24
N PRO A 215 -5.80 -20.48 -14.99
CA PRO A 215 -6.59 -19.36 -14.50
C PRO A 215 -7.40 -19.80 -13.28
N ILE A 216 -7.17 -19.12 -12.15
CA ILE A 216 -8.08 -19.19 -11.00
C ILE A 216 -9.41 -18.57 -11.46
N LEU A 217 -10.39 -19.43 -11.72
CA LEU A 217 -11.75 -19.04 -12.04
C LEU A 217 -12.43 -18.62 -10.73
N ILE A 218 -12.80 -17.34 -10.66
CA ILE A 218 -13.53 -16.79 -9.51
C ILE A 218 -14.99 -16.67 -9.93
N ASP A 219 -15.85 -17.41 -9.26
CA ASP A 219 -17.29 -17.15 -9.31
C ASP A 219 -17.58 -15.88 -8.49
N ILE A 220 -17.84 -14.77 -9.19
CA ILE A 220 -18.11 -13.46 -8.58
C ILE A 220 -19.31 -13.54 -7.64
N HIS A 221 -20.38 -14.26 -8.02
CA HIS A 221 -21.60 -14.36 -7.23
C HIS A 221 -21.36 -15.12 -5.92
N ARG A 222 -20.51 -16.15 -5.94
CA ARG A 222 -20.10 -16.84 -4.71
C ARG A 222 -19.09 -16.03 -3.89
N TRP A 223 -18.14 -15.40 -4.55
CA TRP A 223 -17.03 -14.68 -3.90
C TRP A 223 -17.53 -13.52 -3.03
N VAL A 224 -18.52 -12.74 -3.46
CA VAL A 224 -19.03 -11.56 -2.72
C VAL A 224 -19.61 -11.89 -1.33
N TYR A 225 -19.88 -13.15 -1.03
CA TYR A 225 -20.33 -13.59 0.29
C TYR A 225 -19.19 -14.03 1.21
N SER A 226 -17.99 -14.26 0.68
CA SER A 226 -16.82 -14.70 1.44
C SER A 226 -16.31 -13.62 2.40
N SER A 227 -15.56 -14.05 3.42
CA SER A 227 -14.83 -13.16 4.32
C SER A 227 -13.85 -12.26 3.54
N ASP A 228 -13.21 -12.80 2.50
CA ASP A 228 -12.24 -12.05 1.69
C ASP A 228 -12.86 -10.95 0.85
N ALA A 229 -14.05 -11.18 0.28
CA ALA A 229 -14.77 -10.10 -0.39
C ALA A 229 -15.16 -8.98 0.57
N ARG A 230 -15.50 -9.32 1.82
CA ARG A 230 -15.84 -8.33 2.85
C ARG A 230 -14.60 -7.56 3.31
N ARG A 231 -13.45 -8.22 3.48
CA ARG A 231 -12.16 -7.55 3.72
C ARG A 231 -11.84 -6.58 2.58
N ALA A 232 -11.89 -7.05 1.35
CA ALA A 232 -11.64 -6.25 0.16
C ALA A 232 -12.59 -5.04 0.08
N LEU A 233 -13.86 -5.22 0.44
CA LEU A 233 -14.85 -4.14 0.48
C LEU A 233 -14.54 -3.07 1.54
N LEU A 234 -14.11 -3.46 2.75
CA LEU A 234 -13.67 -2.50 3.77
C LEU A 234 -12.46 -1.69 3.32
N HIS A 235 -11.47 -2.34 2.69
CA HIS A 235 -10.31 -1.64 2.13
C HIS A 235 -10.69 -0.73 0.96
N ALA A 236 -11.55 -1.18 0.05
CA ALA A 236 -12.07 -0.36 -1.06
C ALA A 236 -12.83 0.87 -0.56
N PHE A 237 -13.61 0.70 0.51
CA PHE A 237 -14.31 1.80 1.18
C PHE A 237 -13.34 2.83 1.74
N HIS A 238 -12.31 2.41 2.47
CA HIS A 238 -11.35 3.36 3.03
C HIS A 238 -10.46 4.01 1.95
N ILE A 239 -10.13 3.29 0.87
CA ILE A 239 -9.49 3.89 -0.30
C ILE A 239 -10.36 5.00 -0.88
N HIS A 240 -11.66 4.76 -1.08
CA HIS A 240 -12.59 5.78 -1.57
C HIS A 240 -12.57 7.02 -0.67
N GLU A 241 -12.71 6.87 0.66
CA GLU A 241 -12.67 8.00 1.59
C GLU A 241 -11.34 8.79 1.56
N LEU A 242 -10.22 8.08 1.43
CA LEU A 242 -8.89 8.70 1.35
C LEU A 242 -8.68 9.46 0.04
N VAL A 243 -9.14 8.90 -1.08
CA VAL A 243 -9.01 9.53 -2.40
C VAL A 243 -9.84 10.82 -2.49
N GLU A 244 -11.03 10.87 -1.89
CA GLU A 244 -11.85 12.09 -1.84
C GLU A 244 -11.18 13.25 -1.10
N ARG A 245 -10.22 12.94 -0.21
CA ARG A 245 -9.42 13.94 0.52
C ARG A 245 -8.18 14.39 -0.23
N LEU A 246 -7.86 13.79 -1.38
CA LEU A 246 -6.68 14.16 -2.15
C LEU A 246 -6.89 15.51 -2.88
N PRO A 247 -5.92 16.44 -2.81
CA PRO A 247 -5.96 17.67 -3.59
C PRO A 247 -5.71 17.35 -5.07
N MET A 248 -6.75 17.43 -5.90
CA MET A 248 -6.70 17.14 -7.34
C MET A 248 -5.80 18.09 -8.17
N GLY A 249 -5.25 19.15 -7.55
CA GLY A 249 -4.35 20.12 -8.19
C GLY A 249 -2.86 19.79 -8.07
N ARG A 250 -2.49 18.63 -7.50
CA ARG A 250 -1.09 18.19 -7.37
C ARG A 250 -0.82 16.99 -8.28
N ALA A 251 0.45 16.79 -8.62
CA ALA A 251 0.91 15.53 -9.18
C ALA A 251 0.80 14.45 -8.09
N HIS A 252 0.00 13.43 -8.37
CA HIS A 252 -0.22 12.30 -7.46
C HIS A 252 0.90 11.27 -7.60
N ALA A 253 1.23 10.53 -6.54
CA ALA A 253 2.12 9.38 -6.64
C ALA A 253 1.63 8.33 -7.66
N THR A 254 2.58 7.62 -8.28
CA THR A 254 2.37 6.65 -9.38
C THR A 254 1.41 5.52 -9.02
N HIS A 255 1.28 5.16 -7.75
CA HIS A 255 0.42 4.07 -7.28
C HIS A 255 -1.05 4.46 -7.12
N ILE A 256 -1.38 5.75 -7.00
CA ILE A 256 -2.75 6.22 -6.72
C ILE A 256 -3.77 5.75 -7.77
N PRO A 257 -3.50 5.80 -9.09
CA PRO A 257 -4.39 5.19 -10.09
C PRO A 257 -4.76 3.74 -9.77
N CYS A 258 -3.79 2.93 -9.32
CA CYS A 258 -4.02 1.53 -8.96
C CYS A 258 -4.99 1.42 -7.79
N SER A 259 -4.81 2.24 -6.77
CA SER A 259 -5.64 2.23 -5.57
C SER A 259 -7.10 2.49 -5.94
N VAL A 260 -7.34 3.55 -6.73
CA VAL A 260 -8.67 3.90 -7.23
C VAL A 260 -9.25 2.76 -8.07
N PHE A 261 -8.46 2.21 -8.99
CA PHE A 261 -8.89 1.12 -9.86
C PHE A 261 -9.22 -0.17 -9.09
N ALA A 262 -8.41 -0.54 -8.10
CA ALA A 262 -8.63 -1.72 -7.27
C ALA A 262 -9.93 -1.60 -6.46
N ALA A 263 -10.19 -0.42 -5.87
CA ALA A 263 -11.45 -0.14 -5.17
C ALA A 263 -12.66 -0.20 -6.12
N ALA A 264 -12.54 0.41 -7.31
CA ALA A 264 -13.57 0.36 -8.35
C ALA A 264 -13.85 -1.08 -8.82
N THR A 265 -12.81 -1.90 -8.95
CA THR A 265 -12.93 -3.32 -9.31
C THR A 265 -13.74 -4.09 -8.26
N VAL A 266 -13.48 -3.86 -6.96
CA VAL A 266 -14.27 -4.49 -5.88
C VAL A 266 -15.73 -4.05 -5.93
N TYR A 267 -16.00 -2.75 -6.06
CA TYR A 267 -17.37 -2.26 -6.17
C TYR A 267 -18.08 -2.82 -7.42
N GLY A 268 -17.40 -2.89 -8.56
CA GLY A 268 -17.90 -3.50 -9.79
C GLY A 268 -18.30 -4.97 -9.60
N ALA A 269 -17.53 -5.74 -8.84
CA ALA A 269 -17.86 -7.13 -8.51
C ALA A 269 -19.11 -7.24 -7.63
N PHE A 270 -19.23 -6.41 -6.60
CA PHE A 270 -20.45 -6.39 -5.78
C PHE A 270 -21.68 -5.96 -6.57
N CYS A 271 -21.56 -4.95 -7.45
CA CYS A 271 -22.65 -4.52 -8.32
C CYS A 271 -23.06 -5.61 -9.32
N THR A 272 -22.09 -6.34 -9.88
CA THR A 272 -22.35 -7.48 -10.79
C THR A 272 -23.14 -8.58 -10.08
N ALA A 273 -22.86 -8.83 -8.81
CA ALA A 273 -23.63 -9.74 -7.96
C ALA A 273 -24.94 -9.13 -7.39
N SER A 274 -25.42 -8.03 -7.97
CA SER A 274 -26.63 -7.29 -7.54
C SER A 274 -26.61 -6.80 -6.09
N ARG A 275 -25.43 -6.66 -5.48
CA ARG A 275 -25.24 -6.14 -4.11
C ARG A 275 -24.91 -4.65 -4.15
N VAL A 276 -25.89 -3.83 -4.53
CA VAL A 276 -25.70 -2.38 -4.70
C VAL A 276 -25.66 -1.62 -3.37
N HIS A 277 -26.39 -2.09 -2.37
CA HIS A 277 -26.44 -1.47 -1.04
C HIS A 277 -25.75 -2.35 -0.02
N MET A 278 -24.77 -1.77 0.67
CA MET A 278 -24.05 -2.44 1.76
C MET A 278 -24.10 -1.58 3.01
N LEU A 279 -24.24 -2.24 4.16
CA LEU A 279 -24.14 -1.61 5.46
C LEU A 279 -22.74 -1.90 6.00
N LEU A 280 -21.91 -0.87 6.10
CA LEU A 280 -20.52 -0.98 6.56
C LEU A 280 -20.40 -0.52 8.03
N PRO A 281 -19.45 -1.06 8.80
CA PRO A 281 -19.14 -0.55 10.13
C PRO A 281 -18.74 0.93 10.10
N ASP A 282 -19.24 1.73 11.05
CA ASP A 282 -18.87 3.15 11.19
C ASP A 282 -17.40 3.33 11.62
N SER A 283 -16.86 2.36 12.36
CA SER A 283 -15.48 2.32 12.82
C SER A 283 -14.90 0.93 12.59
N ILE A 284 -13.71 0.87 11.99
CA ILE A 284 -13.06 -0.37 11.57
C ILE A 284 -11.85 -0.63 12.47
N ASN A 285 -11.80 -1.82 13.07
CA ASN A 285 -10.61 -2.32 13.75
C ASN A 285 -9.87 -3.28 12.81
N TRP A 286 -8.79 -2.79 12.19
CA TRP A 286 -8.04 -3.55 11.19
C TRP A 286 -7.40 -4.83 11.73
N LYS A 287 -7.12 -4.90 13.04
CA LYS A 287 -6.60 -6.11 13.67
C LYS A 287 -7.62 -7.25 13.57
N TYR A 288 -8.89 -7.01 13.91
CA TYR A 288 -9.96 -8.01 13.78
C TYR A 288 -10.40 -8.27 12.34
N VAL A 289 -10.02 -7.41 11.38
CA VAL A 289 -10.21 -7.69 9.95
C VAL A 289 -9.26 -8.79 9.46
N TRP A 290 -8.02 -8.83 9.97
CA TRP A 290 -6.95 -9.65 9.42
C TRP A 290 -6.44 -10.78 10.31
N ASP A 291 -6.52 -10.62 11.63
CA ASP A 291 -6.02 -11.59 12.58
C ASP A 291 -7.12 -12.60 12.94
N GLU A 292 -7.14 -13.70 12.17
CA GLU A 292 -8.08 -14.81 12.34
C GLU A 292 -7.81 -15.63 13.61
N THR A 293 -6.69 -15.38 14.31
CA THR A 293 -6.32 -16.10 15.54
C THR A 293 -6.89 -15.47 16.81
N LEU A 294 -7.46 -14.26 16.69
CA LEU A 294 -8.04 -13.58 17.84
C LEU A 294 -9.33 -14.25 18.31
N GLU A 295 -9.49 -14.28 19.63
CA GLU A 295 -10.76 -14.64 20.23
C GLU A 295 -11.86 -13.65 19.81
N PRO A 296 -13.14 -14.09 19.74
CA PRO A 296 -14.25 -13.22 19.45
C PRO A 296 -14.26 -12.01 20.40
N PRO A 297 -14.33 -10.77 19.88
CA PRO A 297 -14.33 -9.58 20.72
C PRO A 297 -15.60 -9.50 21.57
N SER A 298 -15.47 -8.95 22.78
CA SER A 298 -16.64 -8.60 23.59
C SER A 298 -17.54 -7.61 22.83
N PRO A 299 -18.88 -7.77 22.86
CA PRO A 299 -19.82 -6.81 22.28
C PRO A 299 -19.67 -5.37 22.80
N GLN A 300 -19.00 -5.19 23.94
CA GLN A 300 -18.71 -3.87 24.53
C GLN A 300 -17.65 -3.09 23.72
N VAL A 301 -16.73 -3.80 23.06
CA VAL A 301 -15.69 -3.20 22.21
C VAL A 301 -16.24 -3.02 20.80
N HIS A 302 -17.09 -2.01 20.63
CA HIS A 302 -17.94 -1.81 19.45
C HIS A 302 -17.19 -1.95 18.12
N ALA A 303 -16.11 -1.19 17.89
CA ALA A 303 -15.37 -1.23 16.62
C ALA A 303 -14.78 -2.62 16.29
N ALA A 304 -14.29 -3.34 17.30
CA ALA A 304 -13.78 -4.69 17.14
C ALA A 304 -14.89 -5.68 16.81
N PHE A 305 -15.99 -5.64 17.57
CA PHE A 305 -17.15 -6.52 17.38
C PHE A 305 -17.82 -6.32 16.02
N GLU A 306 -17.99 -5.07 15.61
CA GLU A 306 -18.59 -4.73 14.32
C GLU A 306 -17.73 -5.16 13.14
N SER A 307 -16.41 -4.95 13.21
CA SER A 307 -15.48 -5.41 12.18
C SER A 307 -15.47 -6.93 12.05
N TRP A 308 -15.34 -7.64 13.18
CA TRP A 308 -15.35 -9.11 13.23
C TRP A 308 -16.67 -9.69 12.71
N SER A 309 -17.80 -9.16 13.19
CA SER A 309 -19.14 -9.59 12.76
C SER A 309 -19.37 -9.34 11.27
N PHE A 310 -18.91 -8.20 10.76
CA PHE A 310 -19.01 -7.88 9.34
C PHE A 310 -18.25 -8.91 8.50
N ILE A 311 -16.99 -9.22 8.83
CA ILE A 311 -16.17 -10.20 8.08
C ILE A 311 -16.80 -11.60 8.07
N LEU A 312 -17.39 -12.03 9.17
CA LEU A 312 -18.09 -13.33 9.24
C LEU A 312 -19.48 -13.31 8.58
N GLY A 313 -19.96 -12.14 8.18
CA GLY A 313 -21.28 -11.98 7.60
C GLY A 313 -22.43 -12.13 8.59
N LEU A 314 -22.15 -11.91 9.86
CA LEU A 314 -23.13 -11.95 10.93
C LEU A 314 -23.99 -10.67 10.95
N PRO A 315 -25.23 -10.74 11.47
CA PRO A 315 -26.07 -9.56 11.64
C PRO A 315 -25.47 -8.64 12.70
N SER A 316 -25.08 -7.43 12.28
CA SER A 316 -24.60 -6.40 13.22
C SER A 316 -25.76 -5.64 13.89
N ARG A 317 -25.50 -5.14 15.11
CA ARG A 317 -26.50 -4.67 16.07
C ARG A 317 -26.59 -3.14 16.18
N SER A 318 -25.60 -2.35 15.75
CA SER A 318 -25.65 -0.88 15.77
C SER A 318 -24.55 -0.23 14.92
N GLY A 319 -24.70 1.06 14.57
CA GLY A 319 -23.65 1.90 13.93
C GLY A 319 -23.22 1.45 12.53
N LYS A 320 -24.09 1.66 11.54
CA LYS A 320 -23.80 1.31 10.14
C LYS A 320 -23.94 2.49 9.18
N LEU A 321 -22.93 2.65 8.34
CA LEU A 321 -22.95 3.50 7.18
C LEU A 321 -23.58 2.73 6.02
N SER A 322 -24.78 3.15 5.61
CA SER A 322 -25.35 2.70 4.34
C SER A 322 -24.57 3.30 3.18
N ARG A 323 -24.11 2.44 2.27
CA ARG A 323 -23.37 2.83 1.08
C ARG A 323 -24.01 2.24 -0.17
N ASN A 324 -24.26 3.11 -1.13
CA ASN A 324 -24.62 2.72 -2.49
C ASN A 324 -23.33 2.53 -3.29
N LEU A 325 -22.94 1.28 -3.48
CA LEU A 325 -21.69 0.91 -4.15
C LEU A 325 -21.67 1.32 -5.62
N ARG A 326 -22.84 1.40 -6.26
CA ARG A 326 -22.96 1.85 -7.65
C ARG A 326 -22.71 3.36 -7.76
N TYR A 327 -23.25 4.14 -6.83
CA TYR A 327 -22.92 5.56 -6.74
C TYR A 327 -21.43 5.78 -6.45
N SER A 328 -20.85 5.05 -5.49
CA SER A 328 -19.42 5.09 -5.21
C SER A 328 -18.57 4.70 -6.42
N LEU A 329 -18.99 3.69 -7.20
CA LEU A 329 -18.31 3.29 -8.43
C LEU A 329 -18.30 4.42 -9.47
N CYS A 330 -19.43 5.13 -9.65
CA CYS A 330 -19.49 6.31 -10.52
C CYS A 330 -18.58 7.45 -10.04
N LEU A 331 -18.47 7.66 -8.72
CA LEU A 331 -17.53 8.64 -8.17
C LEU A 331 -16.08 8.25 -8.48
N LEU A 332 -15.69 6.99 -8.23
CA LEU A 332 -14.34 6.50 -8.55
C LEU A 332 -14.06 6.57 -10.05
N GLN A 333 -15.05 6.33 -10.91
CA GLN A 333 -14.95 6.53 -12.37
C GLN A 333 -14.60 7.98 -12.72
N GLY A 334 -15.28 8.96 -12.11
CA GLY A 334 -14.95 10.38 -12.29
C GLY A 334 -13.56 10.74 -11.79
N ILE A 335 -13.12 10.15 -10.67
CA ILE A 335 -11.79 10.41 -10.11
C ILE A 335 -10.68 9.82 -10.98
N ILE A 336 -10.80 8.56 -11.41
CA ILE A 336 -9.78 7.93 -12.26
C ILE A 336 -9.68 8.60 -13.62
N GLN A 337 -10.81 9.08 -14.17
CA GLN A 337 -10.81 9.88 -15.39
C GLN A 337 -10.00 11.17 -15.23
N LYS A 338 -10.15 11.89 -14.11
CA LYS A 338 -9.33 13.08 -13.83
C LYS A 338 -7.85 12.72 -13.71
N ILE A 339 -7.52 11.65 -12.99
CA ILE A 339 -6.14 11.19 -12.80
C ILE A 339 -5.49 10.76 -14.13
N SER A 340 -6.28 10.24 -15.09
CA SER A 340 -5.79 9.83 -16.41
C SER A 340 -5.24 10.95 -17.30
N SER A 341 -5.55 12.21 -16.96
CA SER A 341 -4.91 13.37 -17.60
C SER A 341 -3.44 13.56 -17.21
N GLN A 342 -3.04 13.04 -16.04
CA GLN A 342 -1.67 13.14 -15.52
C GLN A 342 -0.90 11.83 -15.71
N TRP A 343 -1.58 10.69 -15.56
CA TRP A 343 -0.97 9.36 -15.59
C TRP A 343 -1.53 8.55 -16.76
N GLY A 344 -0.72 8.36 -17.82
CA GLY A 344 -1.11 7.62 -19.01
C GLY A 344 -1.56 6.18 -18.72
N VAL A 345 -0.96 5.51 -17.73
CA VAL A 345 -1.36 4.17 -17.27
C VAL A 345 -2.81 4.12 -16.77
N ALA A 346 -3.37 5.25 -16.33
CA ALA A 346 -4.75 5.31 -15.84
C ALA A 346 -5.80 5.47 -16.95
N GLN A 347 -5.39 5.70 -18.20
CA GLN A 347 -6.33 5.86 -19.32
C GLN A 347 -7.09 4.57 -19.59
N GLU A 348 -6.40 3.44 -19.67
CA GLU A 348 -7.02 2.14 -19.87
C GLU A 348 -7.86 1.73 -18.65
N MET A 349 -7.38 1.99 -17.43
CA MET A 349 -8.15 1.79 -16.21
C MET A 349 -9.48 2.55 -16.23
N SER A 350 -9.43 3.82 -16.64
CA SER A 350 -10.61 4.68 -16.78
C SER A 350 -11.60 4.11 -17.81
N ALA A 351 -11.10 3.66 -18.97
CA ALA A 351 -11.93 3.05 -20.00
C ALA A 351 -12.62 1.77 -19.52
N ILE A 352 -11.92 0.91 -18.78
CA ILE A 352 -12.48 -0.32 -18.22
C ILE A 352 -13.58 0.00 -17.20
N VAL A 353 -13.32 0.91 -16.26
CA VAL A 353 -14.33 1.29 -15.24
C VAL A 353 -15.56 1.91 -15.90
N LEU A 354 -15.37 2.76 -16.92
CA LEU A 354 -16.46 3.34 -17.71
C LEU A 354 -17.29 2.24 -18.42
N ALA A 355 -16.64 1.23 -18.98
CA ALA A 355 -17.33 0.12 -19.61
C ALA A 355 -18.18 -0.66 -18.59
N TRP A 356 -17.66 -0.92 -17.39
CA TRP A 356 -18.44 -1.57 -16.32
C TRP A 356 -19.64 -0.72 -15.87
N THR A 357 -19.45 0.58 -15.62
CA THR A 357 -20.56 1.44 -15.17
C THR A 357 -21.67 1.54 -16.22
N SER A 358 -21.32 1.52 -17.51
CA SER A 358 -22.29 1.52 -18.62
C SER A 358 -23.07 0.21 -18.78
N ARG A 359 -22.51 -0.93 -18.36
CA ARG A 359 -23.15 -2.25 -18.49
C ARG A 359 -23.91 -2.67 -17.24
N LEU A 360 -23.54 -2.09 -16.11
CA LEU A 360 -24.29 -2.16 -14.86
C LEU A 360 -25.48 -1.19 -14.85
N SER A 361 -25.65 -0.36 -15.90
CA SER A 361 -26.63 0.74 -15.93
C SER A 361 -28.07 0.27 -16.11
#